data_AF-A0A1Q4A558-F1
#
_entry.id   AF-A0A1Q4A558-F1
#
_cell.length_a   1.000
_cell.length_b   1.000
_cell.length_c   1.000
_cell.angle_alpha   90.00
_cell.angle_beta   90.00
_cell.angle_gamma   90.00
#
_symmetry.space_group_name_H-M   'P 1'
#
loop_
_entity.id
_entity.type
_entity.pdbx_description
1 polymer ?
#
loop_
_entity_poly.entity_id
_entity_poly.type
_entity_poly.pdbx_seq_one_letter_code
_entity_poly.pdbx_strand_id
1 'polypeptide(L)' 'MSIFRTARDADIAASQLRSAANTMNSLVSELHAAGVWTGADAGRLVSDWQSEVTDRLLRAATRIDNLVFTKVGG' A
#
# COMPACT_ATOMS: atom_id res chain seq x y z
N MET A 1 -24.13 14.66 -3.00
CA MET A 1 -22.87 14.40 -2.25
C MET A 1 -21.92 15.57 -2.52
N SER A 2 -21.40 16.26 -1.50
CA SER A 2 -20.48 17.40 -1.68
C SER A 2 -19.10 16.92 -2.16
N ILE A 3 -18.50 17.61 -3.13
CA ILE A 3 -17.18 17.29 -3.71
C ILE A 3 -16.09 17.24 -2.64
N PHE A 4 -16.16 18.15 -1.65
CA PHE A 4 -15.22 18.19 -0.52
C PHE A 4 -15.30 16.95 0.38
N ARG A 5 -16.49 16.36 0.55
CA ARG A 5 -16.64 15.13 1.36
C ARG A 5 -16.02 13.94 0.65
N THR A 6 -16.27 13.81 -0.66
CA THR A 6 -15.68 12.75 -1.48
C THR A 6 -14.15 12.86 -1.59
N ALA A 7 -13.59 14.07 -1.69
CA ALA A 7 -12.14 14.27 -1.69
C ALA A 7 -11.50 13.85 -0.36
N ARG A 8 -12.14 14.20 0.77
CA ARG A 8 -11.69 13.78 2.11
C ARG A 8 -11.74 12.27 2.30
N ASP A 9 -12.83 11.62 1.90
CA ASP A 9 -12.99 10.17 2.03
C ASP A 9 -11.94 9.42 1.20
N ALA A 10 -11.62 9.94 0.02
CA ALA A 10 -10.58 9.39 -0.86
C ALA A 10 -9.16 9.57 -0.31
N ASP A 11 -8.84 10.74 0.26
CA ASP A 11 -7.56 10.97 0.93
C ASP A 11 -7.36 10.01 2.13
N ILE A 12 -8.41 9.82 2.94
CA ILE A 12 -8.42 8.83 4.02
C ILE A 12 -8.17 7.43 3.49
N ALA A 13 -8.83 7.02 2.41
CA ALA A 13 -8.65 5.70 1.80
C ALA A 13 -7.21 5.51 1.27
N ALA A 14 -6.65 6.50 0.58
CA ALA A 14 -5.27 6.45 0.10
C ALA A 14 -4.27 6.36 1.27
N SER A 15 -4.50 7.12 2.34
CA SER A 15 -3.70 7.05 3.56
C SER A 15 -3.75 5.67 4.23
N GLN A 16 -4.95 5.09 4.33
CA GLN A 16 -5.14 3.73 4.87
C GLN A 16 -4.40 2.67 4.04
N LEU A 17 -4.42 2.77 2.71
CA LEU A 17 -3.67 1.86 1.84
C LEU A 17 -2.15 1.95 2.06
N ARG A 18 -1.60 3.17 2.19
CA ARG A 18 -0.18 3.37 2.50
C ARG A 18 0.17 2.81 3.88
N SER A 19 -0.66 3.07 4.88
CA SER A 19 -0.47 2.53 6.23
C SER A 19 -0.49 1.01 6.22
N ALA A 20 -1.47 0.39 5.55
CA ALA A 20 -1.58 -1.05 5.44
C ALA A 20 -0.33 -1.64 4.77
N ALA A 21 0.13 -1.06 3.65
CA ALA A 21 1.34 -1.48 2.96
C ALA A 21 2.57 -1.44 3.87
N ASN A 22 2.76 -0.35 4.62
CA ASN A 22 3.90 -0.21 5.54
C ASN A 22 3.85 -1.21 6.70
N THR A 23 2.68 -1.38 7.34
CA THR A 23 2.51 -2.35 8.43
C THR A 23 2.79 -3.77 7.95
N MET A 24 2.23 -4.13 6.80
CA MET A 24 2.44 -5.44 6.18
C MET A 24 3.91 -5.70 5.82
N ASN A 25 4.61 -4.69 5.30
CA ASN A 25 6.02 -4.83 4.96
C ASN A 25 6.91 -4.99 6.22
N SER A 26 6.56 -4.30 7.32
CA SER A 26 7.21 -4.50 8.63
C SER A 26 7.05 -5.94 9.11
N LEU A 27 5.81 -6.45 9.10
CA LEU A 27 5.51 -7.82 9.55
C LEU A 27 6.29 -8.86 8.74
N VAL A 28 6.34 -8.72 7.40
CA VAL A 28 7.13 -9.65 6.56
C VAL A 28 8.61 -9.56 6.86
N SER A 29 9.14 -8.35 7.09
CA SER A 29 10.54 -8.16 7.49
C SER A 29 10.85 -8.79 8.85
N GLU A 30 9.94 -8.68 9.81
CA GLU A 30 10.06 -9.32 11.13
C GLU A 30 10.03 -10.84 11.04
N LEU A 31 9.12 -11.40 10.25
CA LEU A 31 9.03 -12.85 10.01
C LEU A 31 10.28 -13.39 9.28
N HIS A 32 10.82 -12.61 8.35
CA HIS A 32 12.08 -12.91 7.68
C HIS A 32 13.26 -12.90 8.66
N ALA A 33 13.35 -11.87 9.53
CA ALA A 33 14.40 -11.77 10.55
C ALA A 33 14.29 -12.85 11.62
N ALA A 34 13.07 -13.29 11.97
CA ALA A 34 12.82 -14.38 12.89
C ALA A 34 13.18 -15.76 12.32
N GLY A 35 13.56 -15.85 11.04
CA GLY A 35 13.96 -17.10 10.40
C GLY A 35 12.79 -18.08 10.22
N VAL A 36 11.55 -17.57 10.19
CA VAL A 36 10.34 -18.38 9.95
C VAL A 36 10.44 -19.11 8.60
N TRP A 37 11.08 -18.47 7.63
CA TRP A 37 11.47 -19.06 6.36
C TRP A 37 12.98 -19.11 6.26
N THR A 38 13.52 -20.21 5.72
CA THR A 38 14.97 -20.41 5.59
C THR A 38 15.36 -20.63 4.13
N GLY A 39 16.62 -20.37 3.80
CA GLY A 39 17.17 -20.59 2.46
C GLY A 39 16.61 -19.64 1.39
N ALA A 40 16.58 -20.10 0.13
CA ALA A 40 16.18 -19.30 -1.03
C ALA A 40 14.73 -18.79 -0.98
N ASP A 41 13.86 -19.50 -0.25
CA ASP A 41 12.44 -19.16 -0.13
C ASP A 41 12.22 -17.87 0.68
N ALA A 42 13.10 -17.59 1.63
CA ALA A 42 13.05 -16.39 2.47
C ALA A 42 13.23 -15.11 1.64
N GLY A 43 14.28 -15.08 0.80
CA GLY A 43 14.53 -13.95 -0.10
C GLY A 43 13.47 -13.81 -1.20
N ARG A 44 12.99 -14.95 -1.73
CA ARG A 44 11.93 -14.96 -2.74
C ARG A 44 10.62 -14.39 -2.20
N LEU A 45 10.22 -14.77 -0.99
CA LEU A 45 9.00 -14.27 -0.37
C LEU A 45 9.04 -12.75 -0.20
N VAL A 46 10.15 -12.18 0.31
CA VAL A 46 10.28 -10.73 0.50
C VAL A 46 10.17 -9.99 -0.84
N SER A 47 10.81 -10.52 -1.89
CA SER A 47 10.74 -9.97 -3.25
C SER A 47 9.32 -10.05 -3.83
N ASP A 48 8.69 -11.22 -3.74
CA ASP A 48 7.34 -11.45 -4.25
C ASP A 48 6.33 -10.59 -3.48
N TRP A 49 6.46 -10.47 -2.15
CA TRP A 49 5.64 -9.59 -1.31
C TRP A 49 5.74 -8.13 -1.73
N GLN A 50 6.96 -7.64 -1.94
CA GLN A 50 7.19 -6.27 -2.37
C GLN A 50 6.46 -5.98 -3.70
N SER A 51 6.62 -6.86 -4.70
CA SER A 51 6.07 -6.64 -6.04
C SER A 51 4.56 -6.87 -6.13
N GLU A 52 4.06 -7.92 -5.48
CA GLU A 52 2.67 -8.38 -5.61
C GLU A 52 1.73 -7.70 -4.62
N VAL A 53 2.22 -7.26 -3.46
CA VAL A 53 1.39 -6.65 -2.41
C VAL A 53 1.73 -5.18 -2.23
N THR A 54 2.96 -4.87 -1.78
CA THR A 54 3.35 -3.50 -1.39
C THR A 54 3.18 -2.54 -2.56
N ASP A 55 3.78 -2.84 -3.72
CA ASP A 55 3.74 -1.97 -4.88
C ASP A 55 2.30 -1.81 -5.44
N ARG A 56 1.47 -2.86 -5.38
CA ARG A 56 0.08 -2.79 -5.85
C ARG A 56 -0.77 -1.87 -4.97
N LEU A 57 -0.60 -1.94 -3.65
CA LEU A 57 -1.30 -1.07 -2.71
C LEU A 57 -0.86 0.39 -2.86
N LEU A 58 0.44 0.64 -3.02
CA LEU A 58 0.95 1.99 -3.26
C LEU A 58 0.45 2.56 -4.59
N ARG A 59 0.44 1.75 -5.66
CA ARG A 59 -0.15 2.14 -6.96
C ARG A 59 -1.65 2.46 -6.83
N ALA A 60 -2.40 1.70 -6.03
CA ALA A 60 -3.80 1.97 -5.79
C ALA A 60 -4.00 3.29 -5.03
N ALA A 61 -3.19 3.57 -4.00
CA ALA A 61 -3.21 4.84 -3.28
C ALA A 61 -2.93 6.03 -4.22
N THR A 62 -1.89 5.95 -5.04
CA THR A 62 -1.56 6.99 -6.04
C THR A 62 -2.68 7.21 -7.05
N ARG A 63 -3.36 6.14 -7.49
CA ARG A 63 -4.52 6.26 -8.38
C ARG A 63 -5.67 7.01 -7.71
N ILE A 64 -5.92 6.76 -6.42
CA ILE A 64 -6.96 7.46 -5.67
C ILE A 64 -6.61 8.96 -5.56
N ASP A 65 -5.35 9.31 -5.25
CA ASP A 65 -4.91 10.71 -5.21
C ASP A 65 -5.18 11.43 -6.54
N ASN A 66 -4.81 10.79 -7.65
CA ASN A 66 -4.96 11.36 -8.99
C ASN A 66 -6.43 11.56 -9.39
N LEU A 67 -7.32 10.65 -8.98
CA LEU A 67 -8.77 10.77 -9.21
C LEU A 67 -9.36 11.97 -8.45
N VAL A 68 -8.87 12.22 -7.22
CA VAL A 68 -9.29 13.39 -6.44
C VAL A 68 -8.81 14.68 -7.09
N PHE A 69 -7.53 14.74 -7.47
CA PHE A 69 -6.96 15.93 -8.11
C PHE A 69 -7.71 16.32 -9.38
N THR A 70 -7.99 15.33 -10.24
CA THR A 70 -8.74 15.54 -11.50
C THR A 70 -10.16 16.05 -11.25
N LYS A 71 -10.79 15.65 -10.14
CA LYS A 71 -12.17 16.03 -9.80
C LYS A 71 -12.31 17.40 -9.12
N VAL A 72 -11.23 17.90 -8.51
CA VAL A 72 -11.20 19.20 -7.82
C VAL A 72 -10.63 20.31 -8.70
N GLY A 73 -9.75 19.98 -9.65
CA GLY A 73 -9.12 20.94 -10.56
C GLY A 73 -9.79 21.11 -11.92
N GLY A 74 -10.91 20.44 -12.17
CA GLY A 74 -11.70 20.50 -13.42
C GLY A 74 -12.99 21.28 -13.28
#